data_AF-A0A9D7KND5-F1
#
_entry.id   AF-A0A9D7KND5-F1
#
_cell.length_a   1.000
_cell.length_b   1.000
_cell.length_c   1.000
_cell.angle_alpha   90.00
_cell.angle_beta   90.00
_cell.angle_gamma   90.00
#
_symmetry.space_group_name_H-M   'P 1'
#
loop_
_entity.id
_entity.type
_entity.pdbx_description
1 polymer ?
#
loop_
_entity_poly.entity_id
_entity_poly.type
_entity_poly.pdbx_seq_one_letter_code
_entity_poly.pdbx_strand_id
1 'polypeptide(L)'
;MNDEHNGIAYLKSIFESIVARISEKYIDHQLHSKVVNISQNKMADICYTFFKFNLICYLFVKNGSLGNQDEISNFIYHDNFPESIFSNVMLISELLDDYRTICHKGYYISEFSPFSYSKISYPYAYDWRFYVIGSIKIKNSLANRKLISRFISNENTLFGNDQKKSSRICDYILTPFPSSGEYSYLMLFSRLFMILSSFQDNYGDHNSYIVFIDEGEVGFHPSWKKKYLSWLLDFFNSQFNKYSIQLILTTHSPYLLSDLPPENCILLRKSKLRQPEQVPENELKTFGANIHELLATSFFLQDGLIGDFAKKTIQTVIDFLNTWKKGVEINKGEKEFVKYVISIVSDEIVRFKLLDMYNEIFYDETIIEDEILEMQKRIESLKKMRDDRN
;
A
#
# COMPACT_ATOMS: atom_id res chain seq x y z
N MET A 1 36.15 19.98 16.47
CA MET A 1 35.51 21.25 16.07
C MET A 1 36.17 21.88 14.84
N ASN A 2 37.48 22.17 14.81
CA ASN A 2 38.12 22.73 13.60
C ASN A 2 38.14 21.75 12.41
N ASP A 3 38.47 20.47 12.62
CA ASP A 3 38.54 19.48 11.53
C ASP A 3 37.18 19.10 10.94
N GLU A 4 36.14 19.02 11.79
CA GLU A 4 34.77 18.80 11.32
C GLU A 4 34.25 19.98 10.50
N HIS A 5 34.52 21.22 10.94
CA HIS A 5 34.11 22.42 10.21
C HIS A 5 34.84 22.54 8.86
N ASN A 6 36.14 22.22 8.83
CA ASN A 6 36.93 22.15 7.61
C ASN A 6 36.44 21.04 6.67
N GLY A 7 36.07 19.87 7.20
CA GLY A 7 35.52 18.76 6.42
C GLY A 7 34.17 19.10 5.77
N ILE A 8 33.25 19.72 6.52
CA ILE A 8 31.95 20.17 5.99
C ILE A 8 32.14 21.22 4.88
N ALA A 9 33.02 22.21 5.11
CA ALA A 9 33.29 23.25 4.12
C ALA A 9 33.88 22.65 2.82
N TYR A 10 34.76 21.67 2.94
CA TYR A 10 35.33 20.97 1.80
C TYR A 10 34.29 20.13 1.03
N LEU A 11 33.46 19.33 1.73
CA LEU A 11 32.38 18.58 1.08
C LEU A 11 31.41 19.49 0.33
N LYS A 12 31.10 20.66 0.90
CA LYS A 12 30.28 21.68 0.24
C LYS A 12 30.95 22.20 -1.04
N SER A 13 32.25 22.49 -0.99
CA SER A 13 33.02 22.92 -2.16
C SER A 13 33.05 21.87 -3.28
N ILE A 14 33.26 20.59 -2.94
CA ILE A 14 33.16 19.49 -3.91
C ILE A 14 31.77 19.44 -4.54
N PHE A 15 30.72 19.48 -3.72
CA PHE A 15 29.36 19.43 -4.23
C PHE A 15 29.07 20.56 -5.21
N GLU A 16 29.45 21.79 -4.87
CA GLU A 16 29.33 22.96 -5.74
C GLU A 16 30.12 22.77 -7.05
N SER A 17 31.32 22.18 -6.99
CA SER A 17 32.12 21.87 -8.17
C SER A 17 31.48 20.81 -9.07
N ILE A 18 30.91 19.73 -8.49
CA ILE A 18 30.15 18.71 -9.24
C ILE A 18 28.98 19.38 -9.97
N VAL A 19 28.20 20.20 -9.25
CA VAL A 19 27.03 20.91 -9.79
C VAL A 19 27.42 21.86 -10.92
N ALA A 20 28.47 22.67 -10.72
CA ALA A 20 28.96 23.60 -11.74
C ALA A 20 29.40 22.87 -13.02
N ARG A 21 30.18 21.79 -12.89
CA ARG A 21 30.64 20.99 -14.04
C ARG A 21 29.49 20.37 -14.83
N ILE A 22 28.50 19.78 -14.13
CA ILE A 22 27.32 19.22 -14.80
C ILE A 22 26.56 20.34 -15.52
N SER A 23 26.41 21.47 -14.84
CA SER A 23 25.68 22.60 -15.37
C SER A 23 26.34 23.17 -16.62
N GLU A 24 27.62 23.52 -16.59
CA GLU A 24 28.36 24.05 -17.74
C GLU A 24 28.37 23.07 -18.92
N LYS A 25 28.47 21.78 -18.64
CA LYS A 25 28.62 20.76 -19.67
C LYS A 25 27.30 20.33 -20.31
N TYR A 26 26.19 20.40 -19.58
CA TYR A 26 24.92 19.79 -20.00
C TYR A 26 23.70 20.72 -19.91
N ILE A 27 23.79 21.86 -19.23
CA ILE A 27 22.66 22.76 -18.95
C ILE A 27 23.01 24.18 -19.42
N ASP A 28 22.45 24.59 -20.56
CA ASP A 28 22.60 25.96 -21.06
C ASP A 28 21.68 26.91 -20.28
N HIS A 29 22.27 27.79 -19.46
CA HIS A 29 21.56 28.75 -18.60
C HIS A 29 20.96 29.95 -19.34
N GLN A 30 21.30 30.18 -20.61
CA GLN A 30 20.96 31.44 -21.28
C GLN A 30 19.50 31.54 -21.74
N LEU A 31 18.66 30.50 -21.57
CA LEU A 31 17.31 30.46 -22.13
C LEU A 31 16.29 29.88 -21.14
N HIS A 32 15.57 30.77 -20.46
CA HIS A 32 14.53 30.47 -19.46
C HIS A 32 13.33 29.63 -19.95
N SER A 33 13.27 29.26 -21.23
CA SER A 33 12.17 28.53 -21.88
C SER A 33 12.59 27.21 -22.53
N LYS A 34 13.86 26.81 -22.47
CA LYS A 34 14.34 25.60 -23.16
C LYS A 34 14.28 24.36 -22.29
N VAL A 35 13.71 23.32 -22.87
CA VAL A 35 13.83 21.94 -22.40
C VAL A 35 15.26 21.48 -22.61
N VAL A 36 15.90 20.98 -21.54
CA VAL A 36 17.23 20.38 -21.57
C VAL A 36 17.09 18.89 -21.87
N ASN A 37 17.92 18.37 -22.76
CA ASN A 37 17.97 16.94 -23.09
C ASN A 37 19.36 16.36 -22.80
N ILE A 38 19.44 15.48 -21.81
CA ILE A 38 20.66 14.74 -21.43
C ILE A 38 20.47 13.28 -21.80
N SER A 39 21.38 12.71 -22.59
CA SER A 39 21.28 11.30 -22.99
C SER A 39 21.30 10.35 -21.78
N GLN A 40 20.66 9.19 -21.90
CA GLN A 40 20.57 8.20 -20.82
C GLN A 40 21.95 7.78 -20.29
N ASN A 41 22.95 7.59 -21.15
CA ASN A 41 24.32 7.28 -20.74
C ASN A 41 24.94 8.41 -19.89
N LYS A 42 24.73 9.68 -20.29
CA LYS A 42 25.22 10.83 -19.51
C LYS A 42 24.52 10.93 -18.17
N MET A 43 23.21 10.66 -18.12
CA MET A 43 22.46 10.60 -16.87
C MET A 43 23.00 9.50 -15.93
N ALA A 44 23.34 8.33 -16.48
CA ALA A 44 23.98 7.26 -15.72
C ALA A 44 25.32 7.71 -15.10
N ASP A 45 26.18 8.37 -15.88
CA ASP A 45 27.48 8.87 -15.39
C ASP A 45 27.30 9.94 -14.29
N ILE A 46 26.33 10.84 -14.47
CA ILE A 46 26.00 11.88 -13.48
C ILE A 46 25.52 11.23 -12.18
N CYS A 47 24.58 10.29 -12.24
CA CYS A 47 24.06 9.61 -11.06
C CYS A 47 25.15 8.79 -10.35
N TYR A 48 26.04 8.15 -11.09
CA TYR A 48 27.20 7.44 -10.53
C TYR A 48 28.15 8.41 -9.81
N THR A 49 28.37 9.61 -10.37
CA THR A 49 29.19 10.66 -9.73
C THR A 49 28.58 11.12 -8.40
N PHE A 50 27.27 11.37 -8.37
CA PHE A 50 26.58 11.73 -7.12
C PHE A 50 26.60 10.61 -6.09
N PHE A 51 26.52 9.36 -6.50
CA PHE A 51 26.66 8.22 -5.58
C PHE A 51 28.04 8.15 -4.93
N LYS A 52 29.12 8.31 -5.71
CA LYS A 52 30.48 8.39 -5.17
C LYS A 52 30.62 9.54 -4.16
N PHE A 53 30.03 10.69 -4.44
CA PHE A 53 29.99 11.80 -3.49
C PHE A 53 29.23 11.44 -2.21
N ASN A 54 28.05 10.84 -2.31
CA ASN A 54 27.26 10.42 -1.16
C ASN A 54 27.98 9.37 -0.30
N LEU A 55 28.73 8.46 -0.92
CA LEU A 55 29.56 7.49 -0.22
C LEU A 55 30.65 8.19 0.62
N ILE A 56 31.30 9.23 0.08
CA ILE A 56 32.28 10.03 0.84
C ILE A 56 31.61 10.80 1.98
N CYS A 57 30.45 11.41 1.74
CA CYS A 57 29.67 12.07 2.79
C CYS A 57 29.33 11.12 3.94
N TYR A 58 28.88 9.91 3.61
CA TYR A 58 28.58 8.89 4.61
C TYR A 58 29.84 8.53 5.42
N LEU A 59 30.98 8.28 4.76
CA LEU A 59 32.23 7.96 5.45
C LEU A 59 32.70 9.07 6.37
N PHE A 60 32.58 10.34 5.95
CA PHE A 60 32.89 11.46 6.81
C PHE A 60 32.02 11.48 8.06
N VAL A 61 30.71 11.26 7.91
CA VAL A 61 29.76 11.18 9.04
C VAL A 61 30.10 10.04 10.00
N LYS A 62 30.67 8.94 9.50
CA LYS A 62 31.07 7.76 10.28
C LYS A 62 32.42 7.95 10.97
N ASN A 63 33.42 8.45 10.26
CA ASN A 63 34.81 8.49 10.71
C ASN A 63 35.18 9.80 11.42
N GLY A 64 34.39 10.88 11.25
CA GLY A 64 34.66 12.20 11.83
C GLY A 64 35.78 13.00 11.17
N SER A 65 36.48 12.42 10.20
CA SER A 65 37.52 13.08 9.40
C SER A 65 37.34 12.77 7.91
N LEU A 66 37.68 13.74 7.07
CA LEU A 66 37.97 13.47 5.66
C LEU A 66 39.41 12.99 5.57
N GLY A 67 39.64 11.92 4.81
CA GLY A 67 40.98 11.50 4.42
C GLY A 67 41.65 12.52 3.49
N ASN A 68 42.61 12.07 2.69
CA ASN A 68 43.32 12.93 1.76
C ASN A 68 42.36 13.56 0.73
N GLN A 69 42.27 14.90 0.72
CA GLN A 69 41.40 15.67 -0.17
C GLN A 69 41.70 15.43 -1.65
N ASP A 70 42.96 15.30 -2.04
CA ASP A 70 43.32 15.05 -3.44
C ASP A 70 42.86 13.65 -3.89
N GLU A 71 42.95 12.66 -3.01
CA GLU A 71 42.44 11.31 -3.27
C GLU A 71 40.92 11.28 -3.41
N ILE A 72 40.20 12.06 -2.60
CA ILE A 72 38.73 12.20 -2.68
C ILE A 72 38.33 12.84 -4.02
N SER A 73 39.00 13.92 -4.42
CA SER A 73 38.75 14.57 -5.70
C SER A 73 39.01 13.61 -6.87
N ASN A 74 40.14 12.90 -6.85
CA ASN A 74 40.49 11.91 -7.86
C ASN A 74 39.48 10.75 -7.93
N PHE A 75 38.99 10.28 -6.79
CA PHE A 75 37.94 9.27 -6.73
C PHE A 75 36.65 9.73 -7.40
N ILE A 76 36.19 10.93 -7.08
CA ILE A 76 34.93 11.48 -7.57
C ILE A 76 34.99 11.74 -9.08
N TYR A 77 36.10 12.28 -9.61
CA TYR A 77 36.18 12.70 -11.01
C TYR A 77 36.89 11.73 -11.96
N HIS A 78 37.74 10.84 -11.45
CA HIS A 78 38.62 10.00 -12.28
C HIS A 78 38.51 8.50 -11.98
N ASP A 79 37.59 8.07 -11.11
CA ASP A 79 37.40 6.67 -10.70
C ASP A 79 38.65 6.03 -10.07
N ASN A 80 39.61 6.85 -9.62
CA ASN A 80 40.79 6.37 -8.92
C ASN A 80 40.39 5.98 -7.49
N PHE A 81 40.39 4.68 -7.20
CA PHE A 81 39.95 4.16 -5.91
C PHE A 81 40.93 4.54 -4.78
N PRO A 82 40.51 5.30 -3.76
CA PRO A 82 41.36 5.74 -2.66
C PRO A 82 41.43 4.66 -1.58
N GLU A 83 42.33 3.68 -1.76
CA GLU A 83 42.51 2.58 -0.80
C GLU A 83 42.79 3.07 0.63
N SER A 84 43.43 4.22 0.79
CA SER A 84 43.75 4.81 2.11
C SER A 84 42.52 5.25 2.91
N ILE A 85 41.40 5.51 2.23
CA ILE A 85 40.16 6.04 2.82
C ILE A 85 39.18 4.91 3.14
N PHE A 86 39.32 3.77 2.46
CA PHE A 86 38.35 2.69 2.47
C PHE A 86 38.85 1.47 3.27
N SER A 87 38.21 1.20 4.42
CA SER A 87 38.59 0.07 5.28
C SER A 87 38.20 -1.31 4.74
N ASN A 88 37.19 -1.40 3.86
CA ASN A 88 36.76 -2.64 3.21
C ASN A 88 36.74 -2.45 1.68
N VAL A 89 37.94 -2.40 1.09
CA VAL A 89 38.17 -2.12 -0.33
C VAL A 89 37.32 -3.03 -1.25
N MET A 90 37.30 -4.34 -0.97
CA MET A 90 36.59 -5.32 -1.80
C MET A 90 35.09 -5.06 -1.83
N LEU A 91 34.45 -4.90 -0.66
CA LEU A 91 33.01 -4.71 -0.56
C LEU A 91 32.57 -3.36 -1.15
N ILE A 92 33.41 -2.33 -1.03
CA ILE A 92 33.15 -1.01 -1.62
C ILE A 92 33.32 -1.03 -3.13
N SER A 93 34.30 -1.78 -3.65
CA SER A 93 34.43 -2.01 -5.09
C SER A 93 33.18 -2.71 -5.65
N GLU A 94 32.71 -3.77 -4.98
CA GLU A 94 31.48 -4.46 -5.39
C GLU A 94 30.25 -3.53 -5.35
N LEU A 95 30.14 -2.69 -4.31
CA LEU A 95 29.06 -1.72 -4.17
C LEU A 95 29.07 -0.71 -5.33
N LEU A 96 30.25 -0.20 -5.71
CA LEU A 96 30.43 0.73 -6.82
C LEU A 96 30.09 0.07 -8.16
N ASP A 97 30.55 -1.16 -8.40
CA ASP A 97 30.24 -1.91 -9.62
C ASP A 97 28.73 -2.21 -9.76
N ASP A 98 28.09 -2.58 -8.65
CA ASP A 98 26.65 -2.79 -8.60
C ASP A 98 25.89 -1.50 -8.92
N TYR A 99 26.26 -0.39 -8.27
CA TYR A 99 25.59 0.89 -8.53
C TYR A 99 25.85 1.42 -9.94
N ARG A 100 27.05 1.25 -10.49
CA ARG A 100 27.34 1.56 -11.90
C ARG A 100 26.46 0.74 -12.84
N THR A 101 26.29 -0.55 -12.55
CA THR A 101 25.40 -1.43 -13.32
C THR A 101 23.94 -1.00 -13.21
N ILE A 102 23.48 -0.63 -12.00
CA ILE A 102 22.16 -0.04 -11.74
C ILE A 102 21.98 1.22 -12.59
N CYS A 103 22.98 2.11 -12.62
CA CYS A 103 22.92 3.33 -13.40
C CYS A 103 22.78 3.07 -14.90
N HIS A 104 23.57 2.17 -15.49
CA HIS A 104 23.48 1.87 -16.92
C HIS A 104 22.23 1.10 -17.33
N LYS A 105 21.62 0.34 -16.40
CA LYS A 105 20.33 -0.32 -16.64
C LYS A 105 19.12 0.58 -16.37
N GLY A 106 19.34 1.73 -15.73
CA GLY A 106 18.29 2.67 -15.36
C GLY A 106 17.72 3.42 -16.56
N TYR A 107 16.44 3.75 -16.46
CA TYR A 107 15.75 4.72 -17.31
C TYR A 107 15.63 6.02 -16.56
N TYR A 108 16.01 7.12 -17.21
CA TYR A 108 16.06 8.46 -16.63
C TYR A 108 15.06 9.39 -17.28
N ILE A 109 14.62 10.40 -16.52
CA ILE A 109 14.00 11.60 -17.09
C ILE A 109 15.12 12.37 -17.79
N SER A 110 15.32 12.09 -19.08
CA SER A 110 16.35 12.73 -19.91
C SER A 110 15.94 14.11 -20.42
N GLU A 111 14.65 14.43 -20.36
CA GLU A 111 14.09 15.64 -20.90
C GLU A 111 13.33 16.39 -19.80
N PHE A 112 13.82 17.57 -19.42
CA PHE A 112 13.20 18.40 -18.39
C PHE A 112 13.49 19.88 -18.64
N SER A 113 12.61 20.75 -18.15
CA SER A 113 12.89 22.19 -18.12
C SER A 113 13.36 22.55 -16.72
N PRO A 114 14.59 23.10 -16.56
CA PRO A 114 15.09 23.57 -15.27
C PRO A 114 14.16 24.61 -14.62
N PHE A 115 13.31 25.29 -15.40
CA PHE A 115 12.47 26.40 -14.95
C PHE A 115 10.95 26.11 -14.99
N SER A 116 10.49 24.96 -15.51
CA SER A 116 9.05 24.70 -15.69
C SER A 116 8.47 23.73 -14.67
N TYR A 117 7.94 24.25 -13.56
CA TYR A 117 6.74 23.73 -12.90
C TYR A 117 6.14 24.84 -12.01
N SER A 118 5.31 25.71 -12.61
CA SER A 118 4.58 26.76 -11.88
C SER A 118 3.30 26.27 -11.17
N LYS A 119 3.06 24.94 -11.08
CA LYS A 119 1.78 24.39 -10.61
C LYS A 119 1.84 23.15 -9.72
N ILE A 120 2.95 22.87 -9.04
CA ILE A 120 2.98 21.87 -7.97
C ILE A 120 3.44 22.55 -6.69
N SER A 121 2.63 22.44 -5.64
CA SER A 121 2.69 23.11 -4.34
C SER A 121 3.89 22.72 -3.46
N TYR A 122 5.05 22.42 -4.05
CA TYR A 122 6.29 22.13 -3.33
C TYR A 122 7.29 23.29 -3.54
N PRO A 123 7.81 23.92 -2.48
CA PRO A 123 8.70 25.09 -2.58
C PRO A 123 10.09 24.81 -3.20
N TYR A 124 10.31 23.63 -3.79
CA TYR A 124 11.61 23.17 -4.31
C TYR A 124 11.59 22.77 -5.80
N ALA A 125 10.50 22.97 -6.54
CA ALA A 125 10.32 22.47 -7.91
C ALA A 125 11.10 23.20 -9.04
N TYR A 126 12.02 24.11 -8.70
CA TYR A 126 12.80 24.91 -9.66
C TYR A 126 14.23 24.41 -9.89
N ASP A 127 14.57 23.24 -9.35
CA ASP A 127 15.94 22.75 -9.37
C ASP A 127 16.12 21.49 -10.20
N TRP A 128 16.95 21.57 -11.24
CA TRP A 128 17.28 20.44 -12.12
C TRP A 128 17.82 19.23 -11.34
N ARG A 129 18.45 19.45 -10.18
CA ARG A 129 19.02 18.40 -9.33
C ARG A 129 17.98 17.38 -8.89
N PHE A 130 16.72 17.78 -8.65
CA PHE A 130 15.65 16.82 -8.32
C PHE A 130 15.34 15.85 -9.47
N TYR A 131 15.47 16.33 -10.72
CA TYR A 131 15.32 15.51 -11.92
C TYR A 131 16.51 14.61 -12.19
N VAL A 132 17.61 14.74 -11.44
CA VAL A 132 18.77 13.85 -11.55
C VAL A 132 18.79 12.86 -10.38
N ILE A 133 18.52 13.35 -9.16
CA ILE A 133 18.54 12.54 -7.94
C ILE A 133 17.32 11.61 -7.85
N GLY A 134 16.14 12.03 -8.35
CA GLY A 134 14.90 11.22 -8.32
C GLY A 134 14.67 10.29 -9.52
N SER A 135 15.66 10.09 -10.39
CA SER A 135 15.40 9.68 -11.78
C SER A 135 15.75 8.26 -12.20
N ILE A 136 16.45 7.48 -11.39
CA ILE A 136 16.79 6.10 -11.78
C ILE A 136 15.53 5.23 -11.66
N LYS A 137 14.90 4.88 -12.78
CA LYS A 137 13.86 3.85 -12.83
C LYS A 137 14.44 2.56 -13.37
N ILE A 138 14.37 1.47 -12.63
CA ILE A 138 14.84 0.16 -13.09
C ILE A 138 13.65 -0.75 -13.36
N LYS A 139 13.64 -1.42 -14.51
CA LYS A 139 12.62 -2.41 -14.84
C LYS A 139 12.60 -3.53 -13.80
N ASN A 140 11.42 -3.85 -13.30
CA ASN A 140 11.22 -4.94 -12.36
C ASN A 140 11.37 -6.32 -13.05
N SER A 141 12.61 -6.81 -13.16
CA SER A 141 12.97 -8.14 -13.68
C SER A 141 13.69 -8.97 -12.62
N LEU A 142 13.67 -10.31 -12.75
CA LEU A 142 14.38 -11.18 -11.80
C LEU A 142 15.87 -10.85 -11.68
N ALA A 143 16.53 -10.57 -12.81
CA ALA A 143 17.94 -10.18 -12.82
C ALA A 143 18.18 -8.85 -12.09
N ASN A 144 17.30 -7.86 -12.27
CA ASN A 144 17.43 -6.57 -11.60
C ASN A 144 17.08 -6.65 -10.11
N ARG A 145 16.13 -7.49 -9.71
CA ARG A 145 15.85 -7.77 -8.29
C ARG A 145 17.08 -8.36 -7.60
N LYS A 146 17.77 -9.32 -8.24
CA LYS A 146 19.00 -9.91 -7.71
C LYS A 146 20.11 -8.86 -7.56
N LEU A 147 20.30 -8.01 -8.57
CA LEU A 147 21.27 -6.92 -8.53
C LEU A 147 20.98 -5.93 -7.38
N ILE A 148 19.74 -5.44 -7.29
CA ILE A 148 19.33 -4.51 -6.23
C ILE A 148 19.42 -5.17 -4.85
N SER A 149 19.05 -6.44 -4.73
CA SER A 149 19.17 -7.19 -3.47
C SER A 149 20.62 -7.34 -3.03
N ARG A 150 21.54 -7.65 -3.96
CA ARG A 150 22.98 -7.72 -3.67
C ARG A 150 23.51 -6.36 -3.24
N PHE A 151 23.18 -5.32 -3.98
CA PHE A 151 23.55 -3.93 -3.67
C PHE A 151 23.10 -3.51 -2.26
N ILE A 152 21.81 -3.73 -1.93
CA ILE A 152 21.26 -3.42 -0.60
C ILE A 152 21.93 -4.26 0.49
N SER A 153 22.24 -5.54 0.22
CA SER A 153 22.94 -6.39 1.18
C SER A 153 24.35 -5.89 1.47
N ASN A 154 25.09 -5.48 0.42
CA ASN A 154 26.44 -4.94 0.55
C ASN A 154 26.41 -3.59 1.27
N GLU A 155 25.45 -2.72 0.93
CA GLU A 155 25.18 -1.45 1.64
C GLU A 155 24.92 -1.72 3.14
N ASN A 156 24.01 -2.63 3.47
CA ASN A 156 23.71 -3.00 4.85
C ASN A 156 24.93 -3.59 5.59
N THR A 157 25.76 -4.38 4.92
CA THR A 157 26.96 -4.98 5.53
C THR A 157 27.98 -3.90 5.88
N LEU A 158 28.14 -2.88 5.03
CA LEU A 158 29.04 -1.75 5.28
C LEU A 158 28.53 -0.81 6.38
N PHE A 159 27.21 -0.64 6.47
CA PHE A 159 26.60 0.51 7.17
C PHE A 159 25.59 0.15 8.27
N GLY A 160 25.15 -1.10 8.37
CA GLY A 160 23.93 -1.52 9.09
C GLY A 160 23.98 -1.54 10.63
N ASN A 161 25.16 -1.40 11.25
CA ASN A 161 25.29 -1.45 12.71
C ASN A 161 25.16 -0.08 13.41
N ASP A 162 25.21 1.03 12.66
CA ASP A 162 25.11 2.38 13.24
C ASP A 162 23.64 2.84 13.35
N GLN A 163 22.89 2.20 14.25
CA GLN A 163 21.47 2.51 14.52
C GLN A 163 21.17 3.98 14.86
N LYS A 164 22.20 4.80 15.15
CA LYS A 164 22.04 6.22 15.51
C LYS A 164 21.94 7.17 14.31
N LYS A 165 22.20 6.74 13.07
CA LYS A 165 22.04 7.58 11.87
C LYS A 165 21.55 6.72 10.70
N SER A 166 20.24 6.58 10.57
CA SER A 166 19.58 5.94 9.44
C SER A 166 19.73 6.79 8.16
N SER A 167 20.92 6.82 7.58
CA SER A 167 21.15 7.39 6.25
C SER A 167 21.76 6.31 5.37
N ARG A 168 20.89 5.60 4.65
CA ARG A 168 21.32 4.85 3.45
C ARG A 168 22.00 5.83 2.49
N ILE A 169 22.90 5.33 1.64
CA ILE A 169 23.50 6.18 0.59
C ILE A 169 22.44 6.56 -0.45
N CYS A 170 21.50 5.63 -0.69
CA CYS A 170 20.37 5.83 -1.59
C CYS A 170 19.05 5.45 -0.92
N ASP A 171 18.03 6.29 -1.14
CA ASP A 171 16.65 5.91 -0.88
C ASP A 171 16.08 5.14 -2.08
N TYR A 172 15.32 4.09 -1.80
CA TYR A 172 14.66 3.28 -2.83
C TYR A 172 13.15 3.37 -2.64
N ILE A 173 12.43 3.68 -3.71
CA ILE A 173 10.97 3.79 -3.70
C ILE A 173 10.40 2.84 -4.75
N LEU A 174 9.37 2.08 -4.37
CA LEU A 174 8.59 1.28 -5.31
C LEU A 174 7.57 2.21 -5.97
N THR A 175 7.68 2.39 -7.29
CA THR A 175 6.73 3.17 -8.09
C THR A 175 6.07 2.31 -9.19
N PRO A 176 4.78 2.53 -9.51
CA PRO A 176 3.86 3.46 -8.86
C PRO A 176 3.66 3.10 -7.39
N PHE A 177 3.30 4.09 -6.57
CA PHE A 177 3.06 3.83 -5.16
C PHE A 177 1.96 2.77 -5.03
N PRO A 178 2.17 1.76 -4.16
CA PRO A 178 1.13 0.77 -3.92
C PRO A 178 -0.14 1.45 -3.40
N SER A 179 -1.30 0.92 -3.76
CA SER A 179 -2.54 1.21 -3.07
C SER A 179 -2.42 0.92 -1.57
N SER A 180 -3.30 1.47 -0.75
CA SER A 180 -3.27 1.21 0.70
C SER A 180 -3.34 -0.30 1.04
N GLY A 181 -4.10 -1.07 0.25
CA GLY A 181 -4.17 -2.52 0.40
C GLY A 181 -2.88 -3.24 0.01
N GLU A 182 -2.27 -2.89 -1.11
CA GLU A 182 -0.96 -3.41 -1.54
C GLU A 182 0.15 -3.05 -0.53
N TYR A 183 0.12 -1.84 0.00
CA TYR A 183 1.06 -1.39 1.02
C TYR A 183 0.89 -2.18 2.31
N SER A 184 -0.35 -2.40 2.77
CA SER A 184 -0.66 -3.19 3.96
C SER A 184 -0.17 -4.63 3.80
N TYR A 185 -0.41 -5.24 2.63
CA TYR A 185 0.10 -6.58 2.29
C TYR A 185 1.63 -6.62 2.36
N LEU A 186 2.31 -5.71 1.67
CA LEU A 186 3.76 -5.66 1.64
C LEU A 186 4.33 -5.47 3.04
N MET A 187 3.75 -4.57 3.83
CA MET A 187 4.19 -4.26 5.18
C MET A 187 4.06 -5.47 6.11
N LEU A 188 2.92 -6.17 6.08
CA LEU A 188 2.70 -7.35 6.91
C LEU A 188 3.76 -8.42 6.63
N PHE A 189 3.89 -8.85 5.37
CA PHE A 189 4.81 -9.93 5.01
C PHE A 189 6.27 -9.53 5.16
N SER A 190 6.62 -8.26 4.90
CA SER A 190 7.99 -7.77 5.13
C SER A 190 8.34 -7.79 6.61
N ARG A 191 7.43 -7.37 7.50
CA ARG A 191 7.65 -7.40 8.96
C ARG A 191 7.80 -8.82 9.47
N LEU A 192 6.90 -9.72 9.06
CA LEU A 192 7.00 -11.14 9.40
C LEU A 192 8.34 -11.72 8.94
N PHE A 193 8.74 -11.46 7.70
CA PHE A 193 9.99 -11.94 7.15
C PHE A 193 11.20 -11.41 7.93
N MET A 194 11.25 -10.12 8.22
CA MET A 194 12.35 -9.49 8.95
C MET A 194 12.49 -10.08 10.37
N ILE A 195 11.39 -10.16 11.11
CA ILE A 195 11.38 -10.65 12.48
C ILE A 195 11.83 -12.12 12.51
N LEU A 196 11.23 -12.97 11.68
CA LEU A 196 11.54 -14.40 11.68
C LEU A 196 12.96 -14.68 11.19
N SER A 197 13.42 -13.98 10.15
CA SER A 197 14.82 -14.05 9.70
C SER A 197 15.79 -13.71 10.84
N SER A 198 15.50 -12.65 11.61
CA SER A 198 16.36 -12.26 12.73
C SER A 198 16.42 -13.30 13.86
N PHE A 199 15.38 -14.13 14.03
CA PHE A 199 15.40 -15.20 15.01
C PHE A 199 16.24 -16.39 14.54
N GLN A 200 16.28 -16.67 13.23
CA GLN A 200 17.14 -17.72 12.67
C GLN A 200 18.62 -17.48 13.00
N ASP A 201 19.06 -16.22 12.91
CA ASP A 201 20.46 -15.86 13.09
C ASP A 201 20.89 -15.85 14.57
N ASN A 202 19.95 -15.63 15.50
CA ASN A 202 20.28 -15.33 16.90
C ASN A 202 19.93 -16.45 17.91
N TYR A 203 19.02 -17.37 17.59
CA TYR A 203 18.44 -18.30 18.58
C TYR A 203 18.51 -19.77 18.16
N GLY A 204 19.64 -20.17 17.55
CA GLY A 204 19.89 -21.39 16.76
C GLY A 204 19.40 -22.78 17.22
N ASP A 205 18.73 -22.90 18.37
CA ASP A 205 18.14 -24.16 18.87
C ASP A 205 16.60 -24.14 18.98
N HIS A 206 15.93 -22.99 18.81
CA HIS A 206 14.46 -22.91 18.89
C HIS A 206 13.80 -23.10 17.52
N ASN A 207 13.09 -24.23 17.38
CA ASN A 207 12.37 -24.58 16.15
C ASN A 207 10.85 -24.35 16.22
N SER A 208 10.35 -23.77 17.31
CA SER A 208 8.92 -23.55 17.54
C SER A 208 8.62 -22.10 17.87
N TYR A 209 7.69 -21.48 17.16
CA TYR A 209 7.29 -20.09 17.34
C TYR A 209 5.78 -19.95 17.48
N ILE A 210 5.36 -19.05 18.37
CA ILE A 210 3.97 -18.58 18.45
C ILE A 210 3.95 -17.17 17.86
N VAL A 211 3.13 -16.95 16.84
CA VAL A 211 2.99 -15.66 16.16
C VAL A 211 1.61 -15.11 16.43
N PHE A 212 1.58 -13.93 17.05
CA PHE A 212 0.37 -13.16 17.27
C PHE A 212 0.22 -12.13 16.17
N ILE A 213 -0.95 -12.09 15.51
CA ILE A 213 -1.27 -11.07 14.50
C ILE A 213 -2.61 -10.46 14.86
N ASP A 214 -2.58 -9.17 15.17
CA ASP A 214 -3.79 -8.40 15.46
C ASP A 214 -4.33 -7.80 14.17
N GLU A 215 -5.51 -8.26 13.74
CA GLU A 215 -6.21 -7.81 12.52
C GLU A 215 -5.30 -7.65 11.28
N GLY A 216 -4.54 -8.71 10.95
CA GLY A 216 -3.51 -8.65 9.90
C GLY A 216 -4.03 -8.35 8.49
N GLU A 217 -5.33 -8.50 8.25
CA GLU A 217 -6.01 -8.20 6.99
C GLU A 217 -6.61 -6.79 6.92
N VAL A 218 -6.32 -5.92 7.88
CA VAL A 218 -6.75 -4.51 7.85
C VAL A 218 -6.21 -3.82 6.59
N GLY A 219 -7.08 -3.04 5.95
CA GLY A 219 -6.78 -2.37 4.68
C GLY A 219 -6.88 -3.26 3.45
N PHE A 220 -7.09 -4.58 3.59
CA PHE A 220 -7.21 -5.46 2.43
C PHE A 220 -8.57 -5.31 1.76
N HIS A 221 -8.58 -5.35 0.43
CA HIS A 221 -9.81 -5.48 -0.35
C HIS A 221 -10.53 -6.79 0.02
N PRO A 222 -11.88 -6.86 0.01
CA PRO A 222 -12.60 -8.09 0.35
C PRO A 222 -12.13 -9.35 -0.38
N SER A 223 -11.78 -9.23 -1.67
CA SER A 223 -11.23 -10.37 -2.44
C SER A 223 -9.86 -10.86 -1.94
N TRP A 224 -9.11 -10.01 -1.23
CA TRP A 224 -7.82 -10.34 -0.61
C TRP A 224 -8.01 -10.84 0.81
N LYS A 225 -9.01 -10.34 1.55
CA LYS A 225 -9.39 -10.94 2.85
C LYS A 225 -9.74 -12.42 2.71
N LYS A 226 -10.42 -12.80 1.62
CA LYS A 226 -10.67 -14.23 1.25
C LYS A 226 -9.41 -15.05 0.97
N LYS A 227 -8.29 -14.42 0.64
CA LYS A 227 -7.02 -15.10 0.34
C LYS A 227 -6.04 -15.03 1.51
N TYR A 228 -6.36 -14.26 2.54
CA TYR A 228 -5.44 -13.86 3.58
C TYR A 228 -4.85 -15.08 4.30
N LEU A 229 -5.69 -16.02 4.75
CA LEU A 229 -5.21 -17.20 5.45
C LEU A 229 -4.32 -18.07 4.55
N SER A 230 -4.74 -18.32 3.30
CA SER A 230 -3.94 -19.07 2.33
C SER A 230 -2.56 -18.42 2.13
N TRP A 231 -2.51 -17.11 1.88
CA TRP A 231 -1.23 -16.40 1.73
C TRP A 231 -0.36 -16.48 2.97
N LEU A 232 -0.94 -16.38 4.15
CA LEU A 232 -0.23 -16.48 5.42
C LEU A 232 0.38 -17.89 5.59
N LEU A 233 -0.41 -18.94 5.36
CA LEU A 233 0.05 -20.32 5.41
C LEU A 233 1.12 -20.61 4.35
N ASP A 234 0.92 -20.17 3.11
CA ASP A 234 1.89 -20.32 2.01
C ASP A 234 3.21 -19.61 2.32
N PHE A 235 3.15 -18.42 2.93
CA PHE A 235 4.33 -17.68 3.36
C PHE A 235 5.15 -18.45 4.40
N PHE A 236 4.50 -18.92 5.47
CA PHE A 236 5.19 -19.70 6.51
C PHE A 236 5.70 -21.04 5.98
N ASN A 237 4.90 -21.76 5.19
CA ASN A 237 5.29 -23.05 4.61
C ASN A 237 6.31 -22.96 3.47
N SER A 238 6.55 -21.79 2.89
CA SER A 238 7.58 -21.62 1.85
C SER A 238 8.88 -21.02 2.39
N GLN A 239 8.79 -20.02 3.25
CA GLN A 239 9.96 -19.28 3.75
C GLN A 239 10.49 -19.84 5.08
N PHE A 240 9.62 -20.46 5.88
CA PHE A 240 9.88 -20.81 7.28
C PHE A 240 9.52 -22.27 7.61
N ASN A 241 9.54 -23.16 6.61
CA ASN A 241 9.07 -24.55 6.70
C ASN A 241 9.86 -25.47 7.66
N LYS A 242 11.04 -25.03 8.11
CA LYS A 242 11.83 -25.74 9.12
C LYS A 242 11.31 -25.51 10.53
N TYR A 243 10.41 -24.56 10.72
CA TYR A 243 9.87 -24.18 12.01
C TYR A 243 8.44 -24.68 12.19
N SER A 244 8.12 -25.10 13.41
CA SER A 244 6.77 -25.33 13.86
C SER A 244 6.17 -23.99 14.30
N ILE A 245 5.12 -23.54 13.62
CA ILE A 245 4.54 -22.21 13.85
C ILE A 245 3.09 -22.35 14.28
N GLN A 246 2.75 -21.80 15.45
CA GLN A 246 1.38 -21.62 15.90
C GLN A 246 0.95 -20.17 15.63
N LEU A 247 -0.18 -19.99 14.95
CA LEU A 247 -0.74 -18.69 14.66
C LEU A 247 -1.89 -18.40 15.62
N ILE A 248 -1.87 -17.22 16.25
CA ILE A 248 -2.97 -16.68 17.03
C ILE A 248 -3.38 -15.37 16.37
N LEU A 249 -4.55 -15.38 15.75
CA LEU A 249 -5.07 -14.27 14.93
C LEU A 249 -6.29 -13.66 15.62
N THR A 250 -6.41 -12.33 15.57
CA THR A 250 -7.66 -11.62 15.87
C THR A 250 -8.22 -11.05 14.57
N THR A 251 -9.53 -10.91 14.48
CA THR A 251 -10.18 -10.36 13.28
C THR A 251 -11.57 -9.81 13.59
N HIS A 252 -11.94 -8.75 12.87
CA HIS A 252 -13.33 -8.32 12.71
C HIS A 252 -13.92 -8.75 11.35
N SER A 253 -13.27 -9.70 10.67
CA SER A 253 -13.61 -10.10 9.32
C SER A 253 -14.28 -11.48 9.27
N PRO A 254 -15.47 -11.59 8.67
CA PRO A 254 -16.12 -12.88 8.46
C PRO A 254 -15.38 -13.78 7.47
N TYR A 255 -14.50 -13.21 6.63
CA TYR A 255 -13.75 -13.96 5.62
C TYR A 255 -12.75 -14.93 6.26
N LEU A 256 -12.01 -14.48 7.28
CA LEU A 256 -11.06 -15.35 7.99
C LEU A 256 -11.81 -16.45 8.76
N LEU A 257 -12.93 -16.08 9.38
CA LEU A 257 -13.78 -17.03 10.09
C LEU A 257 -14.30 -18.13 9.16
N SER A 258 -14.66 -17.81 7.90
CA SER A 258 -15.11 -18.81 6.93
C SER A 258 -14.04 -19.83 6.52
N ASP A 259 -12.76 -19.53 6.71
CA ASP A 259 -11.66 -20.44 6.36
C ASP A 259 -11.26 -21.36 7.53
N LEU A 260 -11.83 -21.16 8.72
CA LEU A 260 -11.43 -21.87 9.94
C LEU A 260 -12.55 -22.78 10.46
N PRO A 261 -12.23 -23.99 10.92
CA PRO A 261 -13.20 -24.85 11.59
C PRO A 261 -13.56 -24.30 12.98
N PRO A 262 -14.76 -24.61 13.51
CA PRO A 262 -15.26 -24.06 14.77
C PRO A 262 -14.29 -24.26 15.96
N GLU A 263 -13.64 -25.40 16.05
CA GLU A 263 -12.67 -25.76 17.10
C GLU A 263 -11.44 -24.84 17.14
N ASN A 264 -11.14 -24.17 16.04
CA ASN A 264 -10.04 -23.21 15.92
C ASN A 264 -10.50 -21.76 16.11
N CYS A 265 -11.77 -21.54 16.47
CA CYS A 265 -12.38 -20.22 16.58
C CYS A 265 -12.80 -19.92 18.02
N ILE A 266 -12.39 -18.76 18.54
CA ILE A 266 -12.90 -18.22 19.80
C ILE A 266 -13.71 -16.97 19.48
N LEU A 267 -15.04 -17.08 19.55
CA LEU A 267 -15.92 -15.95 19.34
C LEU A 267 -16.30 -15.29 20.67
N LEU A 268 -16.15 -13.97 20.75
CA LEU A 268 -16.43 -13.18 21.95
C LEU A 268 -17.65 -12.29 21.72
N ARG A 269 -18.61 -12.35 22.65
CA ARG A 269 -19.81 -11.50 22.70
C ARG A 269 -19.78 -10.64 23.96
N LYS A 270 -20.39 -9.47 23.90
CA LYS A 270 -20.63 -8.65 25.10
C LYS A 270 -21.88 -9.15 25.84
N SER A 271 -21.72 -9.58 27.08
CA SER A 271 -22.82 -9.98 27.96
C SER A 271 -23.71 -8.79 28.36
N LYS A 272 -24.87 -9.06 28.97
CA LYS A 272 -25.76 -8.04 29.54
C LYS A 272 -25.06 -7.14 30.56
N LEU A 273 -24.05 -7.66 31.26
CA LEU A 273 -23.24 -6.93 32.24
C LEU A 273 -22.04 -6.20 31.60
N ARG A 274 -21.99 -6.11 30.26
CA ARG A 274 -20.91 -5.49 29.49
C ARG A 274 -19.55 -6.17 29.61
N GLN A 275 -19.52 -7.42 30.08
CA GLN A 275 -18.30 -8.25 30.16
C GLN A 275 -18.17 -9.15 28.93
N PRO A 276 -16.95 -9.48 28.48
CA PRO A 276 -16.76 -10.45 27.41
C PRO A 276 -17.22 -11.85 27.83
N GLU A 277 -17.97 -12.51 26.98
CA GLU A 277 -18.48 -13.87 27.13
C GLU A 277 -18.13 -14.65 25.86
N GLN A 278 -17.55 -15.85 26.02
CA GLN A 278 -17.27 -16.72 24.88
C GLN A 278 -18.56 -17.38 24.40
N VAL A 279 -18.79 -17.39 23.08
CA VAL A 279 -19.88 -18.14 22.48
C VAL A 279 -19.52 -19.63 22.47
N PRO A 280 -20.44 -20.52 22.88
CA PRO A 280 -20.22 -21.96 22.81
C PRO A 280 -19.85 -22.44 21.40
N GLU A 281 -18.88 -23.36 21.31
CA GLU A 281 -18.36 -23.87 20.03
C GLU A 281 -19.43 -24.55 19.16
N ASN A 282 -20.38 -25.24 19.79
CA ASN A 282 -21.49 -25.90 19.11
C ASN A 282 -22.49 -24.94 18.43
N GLU A 283 -22.42 -23.65 18.75
CA GLU A 283 -23.22 -22.60 18.08
C GLU A 283 -22.49 -21.98 16.88
N LEU A 284 -21.21 -22.31 16.68
CA LEU A 284 -20.38 -21.77 15.61
C LEU A 284 -20.48 -22.61 14.33
N LYS A 285 -20.91 -21.97 13.24
CA LYS A 285 -20.89 -22.54 11.88
C LYS A 285 -19.98 -21.69 11.02
N THR A 286 -18.71 -22.07 10.92
CA THR A 286 -17.66 -21.21 10.36
C THR A 286 -17.11 -21.72 9.04
N PHE A 287 -16.49 -22.90 9.02
CA PHE A 287 -15.79 -23.41 7.84
C PHE A 287 -16.70 -23.54 6.61
N GLY A 288 -16.36 -22.84 5.53
CA GLY A 288 -17.13 -22.77 4.30
C GLY A 288 -18.49 -22.07 4.42
N ALA A 289 -18.77 -21.41 5.53
CA ALA A 289 -20.07 -20.77 5.78
C ALA A 289 -20.29 -19.53 4.89
N ASN A 290 -21.57 -19.21 4.68
CA ASN A 290 -21.94 -18.00 3.95
C ASN A 290 -21.53 -16.76 4.75
N ILE A 291 -20.76 -15.86 4.11
CA ILE A 291 -20.26 -14.64 4.73
C ILE A 291 -21.39 -13.73 5.28
N HIS A 292 -22.54 -13.69 4.61
CA HIS A 292 -23.69 -12.91 5.09
C HIS A 292 -24.32 -13.53 6.34
N GLU A 293 -24.37 -14.85 6.43
CA GLU A 293 -24.83 -15.57 7.62
C GLU A 293 -23.86 -15.36 8.78
N LEU A 294 -22.55 -15.41 8.54
CA LEU A 294 -21.52 -15.10 9.54
C LEU A 294 -21.65 -13.67 10.04
N LEU A 295 -21.85 -12.69 9.15
CA LEU A 295 -22.08 -11.30 9.53
C LEU A 295 -23.31 -11.12 10.42
N ALA A 296 -24.40 -11.79 10.10
CA ALA A 296 -25.63 -11.73 10.89
C ALA A 296 -25.48 -12.42 12.26
N THR A 297 -24.88 -13.62 12.29
CA THR A 297 -24.85 -14.50 13.47
C THR A 297 -23.61 -14.28 14.33
N SER A 298 -22.42 -14.38 13.73
CA SER A 298 -21.13 -14.35 14.43
C SER A 298 -20.65 -12.94 14.73
N PHE A 299 -21.04 -11.94 13.94
CA PHE A 299 -20.72 -10.52 14.21
C PHE A 299 -21.85 -9.76 14.90
N PHE A 300 -22.90 -10.47 15.34
CA PHE A 300 -24.00 -9.95 16.14
C PHE A 300 -24.70 -8.72 15.54
N LEU A 301 -24.82 -8.66 14.21
CA LEU A 301 -25.60 -7.62 13.50
C LEU A 301 -27.11 -7.91 13.61
N GLN A 302 -27.62 -7.92 14.84
CA GLN A 302 -29.02 -8.25 15.16
C GLN A 302 -30.02 -7.23 14.60
N ASP A 303 -29.58 -5.98 14.36
CA ASP A 303 -30.42 -4.90 13.83
C ASP A 303 -30.55 -4.89 12.29
N GLY A 304 -30.04 -5.94 11.64
CA GLY A 304 -30.08 -6.16 10.19
C GLY A 304 -28.74 -5.86 9.50
N LEU A 305 -28.69 -6.16 8.21
CA LEU A 305 -27.52 -5.93 7.34
C LEU A 305 -27.60 -4.59 6.56
N ILE A 306 -28.66 -3.82 6.80
CA ILE A 306 -28.90 -2.53 6.14
C ILE A 306 -28.21 -1.43 6.95
N GLY A 307 -27.50 -0.52 6.27
CA GLY A 307 -26.86 0.61 6.93
C GLY A 307 -27.86 1.55 7.61
N ASP A 308 -27.48 2.11 8.76
CA ASP A 308 -28.37 2.92 9.60
C ASP A 308 -28.96 4.14 8.89
N PHE A 309 -28.20 4.76 7.98
CA PHE A 309 -28.71 5.89 7.19
C PHE A 309 -29.86 5.45 6.28
N ALA A 310 -29.67 4.38 5.50
CA ALA A 310 -30.71 3.85 4.63
C ALA A 310 -31.93 3.38 5.44
N LYS A 311 -31.71 2.71 6.57
CA LYS A 311 -32.77 2.30 7.50
C LYS A 311 -33.60 3.50 7.97
N LYS A 312 -32.95 4.60 8.39
CA LYS A 312 -33.62 5.85 8.79
C LYS A 312 -34.38 6.48 7.63
N THR A 313 -33.79 6.56 6.44
CA THR A 313 -34.45 7.13 5.25
C THR A 313 -35.70 6.35 4.87
N ILE A 314 -35.63 5.02 4.86
CA ILE A 314 -36.78 4.15 4.61
C ILE A 314 -37.85 4.34 5.68
N GLN A 315 -37.45 4.46 6.95
CA GLN A 315 -38.39 4.75 8.04
C GLN A 315 -39.10 6.10 7.84
N THR A 316 -38.38 7.15 7.43
CA THR A 316 -38.99 8.45 7.11
C THR A 316 -40.02 8.33 5.98
N VAL A 317 -39.73 7.53 4.94
CA VAL A 317 -40.69 7.27 3.86
C VAL A 317 -41.93 6.54 4.37
N ILE A 318 -41.75 5.51 5.20
CA ILE A 318 -42.86 4.79 5.85
C ILE A 318 -43.72 5.76 6.66
N ASP A 319 -43.10 6.69 7.39
CA ASP A 319 -43.80 7.68 8.21
C ASP A 319 -44.61 8.66 7.35
N PHE A 320 -44.05 9.15 6.23
CA PHE A 320 -44.78 9.99 5.25
C PHE A 320 -45.97 9.25 4.64
N LEU A 321 -45.77 8.02 4.19
CA LEU A 321 -46.86 7.20 3.62
C LEU A 321 -47.97 6.99 4.66
N ASN A 322 -47.61 6.70 5.91
CA ASN A 322 -48.58 6.52 6.99
C ASN A 322 -49.32 7.82 7.36
N THR A 323 -48.69 8.99 7.30
CA THR A 323 -49.36 10.28 7.56
C THR A 323 -50.27 10.68 6.40
N TRP A 324 -49.86 10.50 5.15
CA TRP A 324 -50.71 10.77 3.98
C TRP A 324 -51.91 9.85 3.92
N LYS A 325 -51.77 8.57 4.31
CA LYS A 325 -52.91 7.64 4.45
C LYS A 325 -53.96 8.12 5.46
N LYS A 326 -53.59 8.96 6.43
CA LYS A 326 -54.50 9.59 7.40
C LYS A 326 -55.10 10.92 6.91
N GLY A 327 -54.83 11.34 5.68
CA GLY A 327 -55.38 12.56 5.08
C GLY A 327 -54.62 13.84 5.40
N VAL A 328 -53.35 13.75 5.84
CA VAL A 328 -52.47 14.93 5.99
C VAL A 328 -52.14 15.51 4.61
N GLU A 329 -52.03 16.84 4.53
CA GLU A 329 -51.69 17.54 3.29
C GLU A 329 -50.33 17.09 2.75
N ILE A 330 -50.27 16.82 1.45
CA ILE A 330 -49.10 16.27 0.77
C ILE A 330 -48.31 17.40 0.14
N ASN A 331 -47.06 17.58 0.57
CA ASN A 331 -46.14 18.48 -0.10
C ASN A 331 -45.58 17.81 -1.37
N LYS A 332 -45.55 18.56 -2.49
CA LYS A 332 -44.99 18.07 -3.76
C LYS A 332 -43.54 17.58 -3.62
N GLY A 333 -42.71 18.29 -2.86
CA GLY A 333 -41.31 17.91 -2.64
C GLY A 333 -41.16 16.62 -1.82
N GLU A 334 -42.03 16.41 -0.83
CA GLU A 334 -42.05 15.15 -0.06
C GLU A 334 -42.52 13.98 -0.93
N LYS A 335 -43.51 14.19 -1.80
CA LYS A 335 -43.96 13.18 -2.77
C LYS A 335 -42.87 12.78 -3.75
N GLU A 336 -42.14 13.74 -4.30
CA GLU A 336 -40.99 13.48 -5.18
C GLU A 336 -39.87 12.75 -4.45
N PHE A 337 -39.58 13.13 -3.19
CA PHE A 337 -38.62 12.44 -2.34
C PHE A 337 -39.02 10.98 -2.09
N VAL A 338 -40.26 10.71 -1.73
CA VAL A 338 -40.76 9.34 -1.50
C VAL A 338 -40.63 8.50 -2.78
N LYS A 339 -41.06 9.00 -3.94
CA LYS A 339 -40.89 8.31 -5.23
C LYS A 339 -39.43 7.99 -5.52
N TYR A 340 -38.54 8.96 -5.30
CA TYR A 340 -37.10 8.77 -5.52
C TYR A 340 -36.51 7.71 -4.59
N VAL A 341 -36.82 7.75 -3.29
CA VAL A 341 -36.30 6.76 -2.35
C VAL A 341 -36.75 5.37 -2.75
N ILE A 342 -38.04 5.17 -3.04
CA ILE A 342 -38.57 3.88 -3.48
C ILE A 342 -37.83 3.35 -4.71
N SER A 343 -37.52 4.21 -5.70
CA SER A 343 -36.86 3.78 -6.93
C SER A 343 -35.40 3.35 -6.73
N ILE A 344 -34.71 3.83 -5.70
CA ILE A 344 -33.32 3.47 -5.41
C ILE A 344 -33.17 2.33 -4.38
N VAL A 345 -34.24 1.92 -3.68
CA VAL A 345 -34.19 0.76 -2.78
C VAL A 345 -33.88 -0.49 -3.61
N SER A 346 -32.74 -1.12 -3.33
CA SER A 346 -32.29 -2.31 -4.06
C SER A 346 -32.82 -3.63 -3.50
N ASP A 347 -33.29 -3.66 -2.25
CA ASP A 347 -33.95 -4.83 -1.69
C ASP A 347 -35.37 -4.93 -2.26
N GLU A 348 -35.61 -5.96 -3.07
CA GLU A 348 -36.88 -6.16 -3.78
C GLU A 348 -38.07 -6.22 -2.82
N ILE A 349 -37.94 -6.94 -1.70
CA ILE A 349 -39.03 -7.14 -0.74
C ILE A 349 -39.40 -5.80 -0.09
N VAL A 350 -38.39 -5.05 0.35
CA VAL A 350 -38.63 -3.72 0.94
C VAL A 350 -39.21 -2.76 -0.09
N ARG A 351 -38.67 -2.74 -1.32
CA ARG A 351 -39.16 -1.87 -2.40
C ARG A 351 -40.62 -2.15 -2.75
N PHE A 352 -40.99 -3.41 -2.98
CA PHE A 352 -42.38 -3.78 -3.29
C PHE A 352 -43.31 -3.38 -2.15
N LYS A 353 -42.89 -3.57 -0.89
CA LYS A 353 -43.75 -3.18 0.23
C LYS A 353 -43.99 -1.67 0.30
N LEU A 354 -42.99 -0.85 -0.04
CA LEU A 354 -43.15 0.60 -0.10
C LEU A 354 -43.99 1.03 -1.30
N LEU A 355 -43.88 0.35 -2.44
CA LEU A 355 -44.71 0.58 -3.62
C LEU A 355 -46.18 0.28 -3.33
N ASP A 356 -46.49 -0.85 -2.69
CA ASP A 356 -47.84 -1.17 -2.22
C ASP A 356 -48.42 -0.02 -1.37
N MET A 357 -47.66 0.43 -0.37
CA MET A 357 -48.07 1.52 0.53
C MET A 357 -48.26 2.84 -0.21
N TYR A 358 -47.44 3.11 -1.24
CA TYR A 358 -47.56 4.30 -2.07
C TYR A 358 -48.80 4.25 -2.97
N ASN A 359 -49.04 3.10 -3.62
CA ASN A 359 -50.15 2.87 -4.55
C ASN A 359 -51.51 2.89 -3.85
N GLU A 360 -51.58 2.50 -2.57
CA GLU A 360 -52.78 2.65 -1.74
C GLU A 360 -53.22 4.11 -1.57
N ILE A 361 -52.30 5.07 -1.68
CA ILE A 361 -52.55 6.50 -1.47
C ILE A 361 -52.68 7.22 -2.81
N PHE A 362 -51.81 6.90 -3.76
CA PHE A 362 -51.77 7.48 -5.08
C PHE A 362 -52.00 6.38 -6.10
N TYR A 363 -53.20 6.33 -6.67
CA TYR A 363 -53.44 5.49 -7.84
C TYR A 363 -52.59 6.04 -9.00
N ASP A 364 -51.47 5.38 -9.29
CA ASP A 364 -50.53 5.75 -10.33
C ASP A 364 -50.37 4.57 -11.30
N GLU A 365 -51.16 4.61 -12.37
CA GLU A 365 -51.24 3.53 -13.37
C GLU A 365 -49.87 3.23 -14.01
N THR A 366 -49.00 4.24 -14.12
CA THR A 366 -47.64 4.07 -14.66
C THR A 366 -46.73 3.20 -13.78
N ILE A 367 -46.88 3.32 -12.46
CA ILE A 367 -46.10 2.52 -11.50
C ILE A 367 -46.58 1.06 -11.53
N ILE A 368 -47.89 0.86 -11.67
CA ILE A 368 -48.49 -0.48 -11.79
C ILE A 368 -48.04 -1.16 -13.09
N GLU A 369 -47.99 -0.44 -14.20
CA GLU A 369 -47.48 -0.97 -15.47
C GLU A 369 -46.00 -1.36 -15.38
N ASP A 370 -45.16 -0.55 -14.72
CA ASP A 370 -43.75 -0.86 -14.48
C ASP A 370 -43.57 -2.13 -13.62
N GLU A 371 -44.39 -2.31 -12.58
CA GLU A 371 -44.43 -3.53 -11.76
C GLU A 371 -44.85 -4.76 -12.57
N ILE A 372 -45.90 -4.65 -13.39
CA ILE A 372 -46.35 -5.73 -14.26
C ILE A 372 -45.21 -6.15 -15.20
N LEU A 373 -44.50 -5.19 -15.79
CA LEU A 373 -43.39 -5.46 -16.70
C LEU A 373 -42.22 -6.18 -15.98
N GLU A 374 -41.89 -5.78 -14.76
CA GLU A 374 -40.83 -6.42 -13.96
C GLU A 374 -41.20 -7.86 -13.57
N MET A 375 -42.45 -8.07 -13.14
CA MET A 375 -42.97 -9.42 -12.84
C MET A 375 -42.98 -10.31 -14.08
N GLN A 376 -43.36 -9.79 -15.25
CA GLN A 376 -43.31 -10.53 -16.51
C GLN A 376 -41.89 -10.98 -16.87
N LYS A 377 -40.89 -10.10 -16.74
CA LYS A 377 -39.47 -10.46 -16.93
C LYS A 377 -39.03 -11.55 -15.97
N ARG A 378 -39.43 -11.47 -14.70
CA ARG A 378 -39.11 -12.49 -13.70
C ARG A 378 -39.72 -13.85 -14.07
N ILE A 379 -40.99 -13.86 -14.47
CA ILE A 379 -41.68 -15.07 -14.95
C ILE A 379 -40.97 -15.68 -16.16
N GLU A 380 -40.55 -14.88 -17.14
CA GLU A 380 -39.77 -15.37 -18.29
C GLU A 380 -38.43 -15.98 -17.87
N SER A 381 -37.71 -15.35 -16.94
CA SER A 381 -36.43 -15.88 -16.44
C SER A 381 -36.60 -17.24 -15.74
N LEU A 382 -37.67 -17.40 -14.96
CA LEU A 382 -38.00 -18.64 -14.27
C LEU A 382 -38.45 -19.73 -15.25
N LYS A 383 -39.20 -19.36 -16.30
CA LYS A 383 -39.56 -20.29 -17.39
C LYS A 383 -38.31 -20.82 -18.09
N LYS A 384 -37.35 -19.95 -18.46
CA LYS A 384 -36.07 -20.37 -19.03
C LYS A 384 -35.30 -21.32 -18.11
N MET A 385 -35.16 -20.98 -16.82
CA MET A 385 -34.49 -21.86 -15.85
C MET A 385 -35.16 -23.24 -15.68
N ARG A 386 -36.48 -23.31 -15.82
CA ARG A 386 -37.22 -24.58 -15.80
C ARG A 386 -36.97 -25.38 -17.08
N ASP A 387 -37.00 -24.72 -18.23
CA ASP A 387 -36.87 -25.34 -19.53
C ASP A 387 -35.42 -25.80 -19.81
N ASP A 388 -34.41 -25.12 -19.24
CA ASP A 388 -32.99 -25.53 -19.26
C ASP A 388 -32.66 -26.74 -18.35
N ARG A 389 -33.60 -27.16 -17.49
CA ARG A 389 -33.46 -28.32 -16.59
C ARG A 389 -34.17 -29.60 -17.09
N ASN A 390 -34.93 -29.50 -18.17
CA ASN A 390 -35.52 -30.64 -18.89
C ASN A 390 -34.73 -30.92 -20.17
#